data_AF-A0AAP6EN92-F1
#
_entry.id   AF-A0AAP6EN92-F1
#
_cell.length_a   1.000
_cell.length_b   1.000
_cell.length_c   1.000
_cell.angle_alpha   90.00
_cell.angle_beta   90.00
_cell.angle_gamma   90.00
#
_symmetry.space_group_name_H-M   'P 1'
#
loop_
_entity.id
_entity.type
_entity.pdbx_description
1 polymer ?
#
loop_
_entity_poly.entity_id
_entity_poly.type
_entity_poly.pdbx_seq_one_letter_code
_entity_poly.pdbx_strand_id
1 'polypeptide(L)'
;MVVDLKNYLERILVELGAATIKHREKVSGFLLDNEWFGVSINLDDYTISEKDAEVLKNHIKDYLTTPPGIKSMEGIFSKKFPSTSELFVQFAEEEKLSETNRFYLLDFLAYYLTKDLFLYSDAEVETLVEVATEVLTKSQGNILIQFIKWLLNKGVTRYRVSFEMTKRYTIESANGAYELDEYLELMYYLFNENYIIKNDMLCKAANSKNYADTWLYLGLHFICALRSTDLERLGHPKLTREPLEVLEAVVDGTWSSSEARRTLLSITTRLTYLNLTPNKTKNASNVAQLKFHVPESCQVLIGTLLAICEAHFQLQIPYNAENPLIRQIKTYEKITSYMGEEIGNLFLERNFSSRSANKSYLQSVAMLADDVLEEKSELNIKGYFLAALARSHKGDFNEFAQTTTTYLKDAQLGQLKPEMVAKELFERGVLSMIPSMLLTIVTRGKYKKLSPSQQTQMIKSLDLTPIEIEKTLELSIRADSRSQQALKTLVENNVDPEQLLTICHRIGNGEAFSKQGESMCLLSALGKLCPYDDRQHCVGCQYELQTKSTLLLLIGEFNRLNKQYQKLKNELERGKVRAILEKQIKPCLTEMLQALSEQYGEAVLSDYEDIIKELVS
;
A
#
# COMPACT_ATOMS: atom_id res chain seq x y z
N MET A 1 34.97 -10.58 49.77
CA MET A 1 34.90 -9.20 49.25
C MET A 1 33.68 -9.11 48.34
N VAL A 2 33.04 -7.95 48.27
CA VAL A 2 31.87 -7.70 47.40
C VAL A 2 32.33 -6.93 46.16
N VAL A 3 31.69 -7.21 45.04
CA VAL A 3 32.04 -6.66 43.73
C VAL A 3 30.85 -5.90 43.20
N ASP A 4 31.08 -4.66 42.75
CA ASP A 4 30.07 -3.87 42.03
C ASP A 4 29.76 -4.54 40.68
N LEU A 5 28.51 -4.97 40.51
CA LEU A 5 28.09 -5.81 39.39
C LEU A 5 28.28 -5.11 38.04
N LYS A 6 27.89 -3.83 37.95
CA LYS A 6 27.93 -3.06 36.71
C LYS A 6 29.37 -2.85 36.24
N ASN A 7 30.23 -2.34 37.12
CA ASN A 7 31.64 -2.10 36.80
C ASN A 7 32.36 -3.40 36.46
N TYR A 8 32.00 -4.51 37.12
CA TYR A 8 32.59 -5.82 36.84
C TYR A 8 32.21 -6.36 35.45
N LEU A 9 30.92 -6.29 35.08
CA LEU A 9 30.45 -6.70 33.75
C LEU A 9 31.07 -5.83 32.64
N GLU A 10 31.16 -4.52 32.85
CA GLU A 10 31.82 -3.60 31.91
C GLU A 10 33.30 -3.95 31.75
N ARG A 11 34.00 -4.25 32.86
CA ARG A 11 35.41 -4.65 32.83
C ARG A 11 35.62 -5.97 32.08
N ILE A 12 34.76 -6.97 32.28
CA ILE A 12 34.83 -8.25 31.54
C ILE A 12 34.69 -8.03 30.04
N LEU A 13 33.72 -7.21 29.61
CA LEU A 13 33.52 -6.93 28.19
C LEU A 13 34.71 -6.20 27.57
N VAL A 14 35.38 -5.33 28.32
CA VAL A 14 36.64 -4.70 27.88
C VAL A 14 37.77 -5.73 27.80
N GLU A 15 37.95 -6.57 28.83
CA GLU A 15 38.95 -7.64 28.87
C GLU A 15 38.81 -8.62 27.68
N LEU A 16 37.58 -8.90 27.25
CA LEU A 16 37.26 -9.82 26.16
C LEU A 16 37.19 -9.14 24.77
N GLY A 17 37.46 -7.84 24.68
CA GLY A 17 37.40 -7.10 23.41
C GLY A 17 35.98 -6.92 22.84
N ALA A 18 34.95 -7.06 23.68
CA ALA A 18 33.53 -7.05 23.32
C ALA A 18 32.77 -5.82 23.87
N ALA A 19 33.46 -4.73 24.19
CA ALA A 19 32.87 -3.53 24.82
C ALA A 19 32.08 -2.62 23.85
N THR A 20 31.10 -3.17 23.13
CA THR A 20 30.20 -2.43 22.22
C THR A 20 28.75 -2.49 22.71
N ILE A 21 27.91 -1.54 22.31
CA ILE A 21 26.48 -1.49 22.68
C ILE A 21 25.78 -2.81 22.33
N LYS A 22 25.99 -3.32 21.10
CA LYS A 22 25.38 -4.57 20.63
C LYS A 22 25.77 -5.80 21.47
N HIS A 23 27.01 -5.87 21.97
CA HIS A 23 27.45 -6.98 22.82
C HIS A 23 26.92 -6.85 24.26
N ARG A 24 26.75 -5.62 24.77
CA ARG A 24 26.12 -5.37 26.08
C ARG A 24 24.67 -5.84 26.11
N GLU A 25 23.91 -5.53 25.06
CA GLU A 25 22.52 -6.01 24.92
C GLU A 25 22.45 -7.54 24.88
N LYS A 26 23.30 -8.19 24.06
CA LYS A 26 23.38 -9.65 23.97
C LYS A 26 23.72 -10.33 25.30
N VAL A 27 24.73 -9.81 26.02
CA VAL A 27 25.11 -10.36 27.32
C VAL A 27 24.02 -10.12 28.36
N SER A 28 23.33 -8.99 28.32
CA SER A 28 22.19 -8.72 29.21
C SER A 28 21.04 -9.72 28.97
N GLY A 29 20.69 -9.97 27.72
CA GLY A 29 19.71 -11.00 27.35
C GLY A 29 20.15 -12.39 27.81
N PHE A 30 21.39 -12.78 27.51
CA PHE A 30 21.96 -14.07 27.93
C PHE A 30 21.90 -14.29 29.45
N LEU A 31 22.20 -13.26 30.24
CA LEU A 31 22.10 -13.34 31.70
C LEU A 31 20.65 -13.48 32.18
N LEU A 32 19.73 -12.74 31.57
CA LEU A 32 18.29 -12.81 31.90
C LEU A 32 17.69 -14.18 31.54
N ASP A 33 17.97 -14.67 30.34
CA ASP A 33 17.46 -15.95 29.81
C ASP A 33 17.92 -17.16 30.64
N ASN A 34 19.02 -17.01 31.38
CA ASN A 34 19.58 -18.07 32.23
C ASN A 34 19.38 -17.78 33.73
N GLU A 35 18.45 -16.90 34.09
CA GLU A 35 18.15 -16.53 35.49
C GLU A 35 19.41 -16.17 36.29
N TRP A 36 20.32 -15.43 35.65
CA TRP A 36 21.62 -15.05 36.21
C TRP A 36 22.47 -16.24 36.72
N PHE A 37 22.23 -17.44 36.20
CA PHE A 37 22.89 -18.69 36.63
C PHE A 37 22.73 -18.98 38.13
N GLY A 38 21.63 -18.51 38.74
CA GLY A 38 21.37 -18.68 40.17
C GLY A 38 22.25 -17.80 41.08
N VAL A 39 22.91 -16.78 40.53
CA VAL A 39 23.71 -15.82 41.31
C VAL A 39 22.79 -14.93 42.17
N SER A 40 23.14 -14.78 43.44
CA SER A 40 22.43 -13.89 44.37
C SER A 40 22.95 -12.47 44.26
N ILE A 41 22.12 -11.55 43.75
CA ILE A 41 22.44 -10.12 43.60
C ILE A 41 21.85 -9.34 44.78
N ASN A 42 22.67 -8.55 45.46
CA ASN A 42 22.17 -7.58 46.43
C ASN A 42 21.52 -6.40 45.67
N LEU A 43 20.21 -6.25 45.77
CA LEU A 43 19.47 -5.22 45.04
C LEU A 43 19.58 -3.82 45.67
N ASP A 44 20.03 -3.71 46.92
CA ASP A 44 20.15 -2.43 47.61
C ASP A 44 21.37 -1.63 47.13
N ASP A 45 22.45 -2.33 46.77
CA ASP A 45 23.73 -1.72 46.35
C ASP A 45 24.27 -2.29 45.03
N TYR A 46 23.54 -3.19 44.37
CA TYR A 46 23.91 -3.86 43.13
C TYR A 46 25.27 -4.59 43.20
N THR A 47 25.57 -5.20 44.35
CA THR A 47 26.80 -5.98 44.54
C THR A 47 26.57 -7.49 44.50
N ILE A 48 27.63 -8.22 44.15
CA ILE A 48 27.70 -9.69 44.17
C ILE A 48 28.94 -10.18 44.91
N SER A 49 28.97 -11.45 45.32
CA SER A 49 30.17 -12.06 45.89
C SER A 49 31.25 -12.29 44.82
N GLU A 50 32.53 -12.29 45.18
CA GLU A 50 33.62 -12.64 44.25
C GLU A 50 33.45 -14.03 43.61
N LYS A 51 32.88 -14.98 44.37
CA LYS A 51 32.63 -16.33 43.87
C LYS A 51 31.61 -16.30 42.73
N ASP A 52 30.52 -15.56 42.92
CA ASP A 52 29.47 -15.42 41.93
C ASP A 52 29.93 -14.59 40.72
N ALA A 53 30.79 -13.59 40.97
CA ALA A 53 31.42 -12.80 39.92
C ALA A 53 32.23 -13.70 38.98
N GLU A 54 33.00 -14.64 39.53
CA GLU A 54 33.76 -15.61 38.73
C GLU A 54 32.86 -16.58 37.96
N VAL A 55 31.70 -16.97 38.52
CA VAL A 55 30.69 -17.78 37.80
C VAL A 55 30.19 -17.01 36.57
N LEU A 56 29.77 -15.75 36.74
CA LEU A 56 29.31 -14.93 35.63
C LEU A 56 30.41 -14.72 34.58
N LYS A 57 31.65 -14.48 35.02
CA LYS A 57 32.80 -14.30 34.12
C LYS A 57 33.01 -15.51 33.21
N ASN A 58 32.95 -16.72 33.76
CA ASN A 58 33.14 -17.94 32.99
C ASN A 58 32.02 -18.12 31.96
N HIS A 59 30.76 -17.94 32.36
CA HIS A 59 29.63 -18.05 31.43
C HIS A 59 29.65 -17.00 30.31
N ILE A 60 29.99 -15.74 30.62
CA ILE A 60 30.10 -14.67 29.63
C ILE A 60 31.26 -14.93 28.66
N LYS A 61 32.41 -15.37 29.18
CA LYS A 61 33.56 -15.74 28.35
C LYS A 61 33.20 -16.88 27.40
N ASP A 62 32.58 -17.93 27.91
CA ASP A 62 32.18 -19.08 27.10
C ASP A 62 31.16 -18.67 26.02
N TYR A 63 30.17 -17.84 26.38
CA TYR A 63 29.17 -17.30 25.45
C TYR A 63 29.80 -16.50 24.30
N LEU A 64 30.79 -15.65 24.62
CA LEU A 64 31.42 -14.78 23.62
C LEU A 64 32.50 -15.47 22.78
N THR A 65 33.12 -16.54 23.29
CA THR A 65 34.25 -17.21 22.63
C THR A 65 33.88 -18.52 21.95
N THR A 66 32.73 -19.13 22.30
CA THR A 66 32.27 -20.36 21.64
C THR A 66 31.73 -20.02 20.25
N PRO A 67 32.32 -20.55 19.17
CA PRO A 67 31.82 -20.30 17.82
C PRO A 67 30.39 -20.87 17.67
N PRO A 68 29.43 -20.07 17.19
CA PRO A 68 28.09 -20.57 16.91
C PRO A 68 28.12 -21.56 15.76
N GLY A 69 27.42 -22.69 15.90
CA GLY A 69 27.33 -23.69 14.83
C GLY A 69 26.77 -25.04 15.30
N ILE A 70 26.54 -25.95 14.35
CA ILE A 70 25.92 -27.26 14.63
C ILE A 70 26.73 -28.07 15.63
N LYS A 71 28.07 -28.09 15.52
CA LYS A 71 28.93 -28.87 16.43
C LYS A 71 28.85 -28.39 17.88
N SER A 72 28.77 -27.07 18.11
CA SER A 72 28.63 -26.54 19.47
C SER A 72 27.23 -26.81 20.02
N MET A 73 26.19 -26.70 19.19
CA MET A 73 24.82 -27.06 19.56
C MET A 73 24.63 -28.55 19.86
N GLU A 74 25.22 -29.44 19.07
CA GLU A 74 25.23 -30.89 19.34
C GLU A 74 25.92 -31.19 20.67
N GLY A 75 27.01 -30.48 20.99
CA GLY A 75 27.70 -30.58 22.28
C GLY A 75 26.84 -30.12 23.47
N ILE A 76 26.06 -29.05 23.31
CA ILE A 76 25.12 -28.56 24.34
C ILE A 76 23.96 -29.54 24.50
N PHE A 77 23.36 -29.95 23.38
CA PHE A 77 22.20 -30.82 23.36
C PHE A 77 22.50 -32.20 23.95
N SER A 78 23.63 -32.81 23.58
CA SER A 78 24.07 -34.11 24.13
C SER A 78 24.37 -34.08 25.62
N LYS A 79 24.80 -32.95 26.18
CA LYS A 79 24.99 -32.80 27.62
C LYS A 79 23.67 -32.66 28.38
N LYS A 80 22.71 -31.91 27.83
CA LYS A 80 21.40 -31.70 28.47
C LYS A 80 20.47 -32.91 28.34
N PHE A 81 20.40 -33.50 27.14
CA PHE A 81 19.44 -34.55 26.77
C PHE A 81 20.17 -35.67 26.00
N PRO A 82 21.00 -36.48 26.67
CA PRO A 82 21.92 -37.41 26.02
C PRO A 82 21.20 -38.46 25.16
N SER A 83 20.11 -39.04 25.65
CA SER A 83 19.37 -40.07 24.91
C SER A 83 18.62 -39.49 23.71
N THR A 84 18.01 -38.31 23.88
CA THR A 84 17.32 -37.62 22.78
C THR A 84 18.30 -37.17 21.72
N SER A 85 19.50 -36.71 22.12
CA SER A 85 20.56 -36.33 21.20
C SER A 85 21.05 -37.50 20.35
N GLU A 86 21.28 -38.68 20.95
CA GLU A 86 21.70 -39.87 20.21
C GLU A 86 20.64 -40.27 19.16
N LEU A 87 19.37 -40.27 19.57
CA LEU A 87 18.25 -40.59 18.69
C LEU A 87 18.02 -39.54 17.59
N PHE A 88 18.23 -38.26 17.90
CA PHE A 88 18.12 -37.18 16.93
C PHE A 88 19.22 -37.26 15.86
N VAL A 89 20.46 -37.61 16.24
CA VAL A 89 21.55 -37.82 15.27
C VAL A 89 21.20 -38.95 14.31
N GLN A 90 20.71 -40.09 14.83
CA GLN A 90 20.25 -41.20 13.99
C GLN A 90 19.14 -40.76 13.03
N PHE A 91 18.12 -40.06 13.54
CA PHE A 91 17.03 -39.54 12.72
C PHE A 91 17.52 -38.56 11.63
N ALA A 92 18.42 -37.65 11.99
CA ALA A 92 18.94 -36.64 11.07
C ALA A 92 19.77 -37.27 9.93
N GLU A 93 20.48 -38.36 10.19
CA GLU A 93 21.22 -39.13 9.20
C GLU A 93 20.29 -39.95 8.30
N GLU A 94 19.29 -40.62 8.88
CA GLU A 94 18.29 -41.42 8.14
C GLU A 94 17.47 -40.53 7.18
N GLU A 95 16.98 -39.38 7.66
CA GLU A 95 16.15 -38.45 6.88
C GLU A 95 16.97 -37.43 6.06
N LYS A 96 18.30 -37.49 6.13
CA LYS A 96 19.24 -36.60 5.41
C LYS A 96 18.93 -35.11 5.61
N LEU A 97 18.77 -34.70 6.86
CA LEU A 97 18.45 -33.31 7.19
C LEU A 97 19.57 -32.35 6.76
N SER A 98 19.20 -31.20 6.21
CA SER A 98 20.14 -30.12 5.91
C SER A 98 20.78 -29.56 7.18
N GLU A 99 22.00 -29.05 7.06
CA GLU A 99 22.71 -28.39 8.16
C GLU A 99 21.85 -27.31 8.83
N THR A 100 21.16 -26.49 8.04
CA THR A 100 20.25 -25.45 8.53
C THR A 100 19.10 -26.01 9.37
N ASN A 101 18.38 -27.03 8.89
CA ASN A 101 17.27 -27.63 9.64
C ASN A 101 17.75 -28.32 10.91
N ARG A 102 18.92 -28.96 10.84
CA ARG A 102 19.55 -29.62 11.98
C ARG A 102 19.90 -28.61 13.07
N PHE A 103 20.46 -27.45 12.70
CA PHE A 103 20.77 -26.36 13.64
C PHE A 103 19.52 -25.86 14.38
N TYR A 104 18.47 -25.45 13.64
CA TYR A 104 17.27 -24.86 14.25
C TYR A 104 16.50 -25.85 15.13
N LEU A 105 16.46 -27.13 14.77
CA LEU A 105 15.83 -28.14 15.60
C LEU A 105 16.64 -28.45 16.86
N LEU A 106 17.97 -28.50 16.76
CA LEU A 106 18.83 -28.64 17.94
C LEU A 106 18.67 -27.46 18.90
N ASP A 107 18.59 -26.24 18.38
CA ASP A 107 18.36 -25.03 19.16
C ASP A 107 17.03 -25.08 19.89
N PHE A 108 15.94 -25.33 19.16
CA PHE A 108 14.61 -25.49 19.72
C PHE A 108 14.57 -26.59 20.80
N LEU A 109 15.08 -27.78 20.52
CA LEU A 109 15.05 -28.89 21.47
C LEU A 109 15.95 -28.63 22.69
N ALA A 110 17.13 -28.02 22.51
CA ALA A 110 18.03 -27.70 23.63
C ALA A 110 17.47 -26.62 24.56
N TYR A 111 16.62 -25.75 24.05
CA TYR A 111 15.98 -24.67 24.80
C TYR A 111 14.68 -25.12 25.48
N TYR A 112 13.76 -25.77 24.74
CA TYR A 112 12.40 -26.06 25.23
C TYR A 112 12.22 -27.44 25.87
N LEU A 113 13.17 -28.36 25.72
CA LEU A 113 13.10 -29.61 26.47
C LEU A 113 13.42 -29.37 27.95
N THR A 114 12.70 -30.05 28.84
CA THR A 114 12.93 -30.06 30.29
C THR A 114 13.53 -31.38 30.76
N LYS A 115 13.39 -32.44 29.95
CA LYS A 115 13.93 -33.79 30.16
C LYS A 115 14.08 -34.48 28.79
N ASP A 116 14.67 -35.66 28.75
CA ASP A 116 14.72 -36.42 27.50
C ASP A 116 13.31 -36.71 26.95
N LEU A 117 13.13 -36.52 25.65
CA LEU A 117 11.83 -36.52 24.97
C LEU A 117 11.08 -37.85 25.14
N PHE A 118 11.81 -38.96 25.27
CA PHE A 118 11.19 -40.28 25.51
C PHE A 118 10.45 -40.37 26.86
N LEU A 119 10.76 -39.50 27.82
CA LEU A 119 10.12 -39.44 29.15
C LEU A 119 8.85 -38.57 29.18
N TYR A 120 8.56 -37.83 28.12
CA TYR A 120 7.41 -36.94 28.05
C TYR A 120 6.10 -37.73 28.07
N SER A 121 5.11 -37.20 28.78
CA SER A 121 3.70 -37.59 28.68
C SER A 121 3.03 -36.95 27.47
N ASP A 122 1.84 -37.41 27.11
CA ASP A 122 1.08 -36.88 25.97
C ASP A 122 0.87 -35.36 26.06
N ALA A 123 0.47 -34.87 27.24
CA ALA A 123 0.27 -33.45 27.48
C ALA A 123 1.57 -32.64 27.37
N GLU A 124 2.70 -33.18 27.82
CA GLU A 124 3.99 -32.47 27.72
C GLU A 124 4.49 -32.39 26.27
N VAL A 125 4.24 -33.41 25.45
CA VAL A 125 4.56 -33.34 24.02
C VAL A 125 3.60 -32.40 23.30
N GLU A 126 2.32 -32.39 23.66
CA GLU A 126 1.34 -31.46 23.11
C GLU A 126 1.76 -30.00 23.35
N THR A 127 2.12 -29.64 24.59
CA THR A 127 2.65 -28.30 24.91
C THR A 127 3.94 -27.99 24.14
N LEU A 128 4.86 -28.96 23.99
CA LEU A 128 6.06 -28.76 23.17
C LEU A 128 5.72 -28.47 21.70
N VAL A 129 4.74 -29.18 21.15
CA VAL A 129 4.27 -28.99 19.76
C VAL A 129 3.55 -27.65 19.61
N GLU A 130 2.76 -27.23 20.59
CA GLU A 130 2.14 -25.89 20.63
C GLU A 130 3.20 -24.79 20.56
N VAL A 131 4.23 -24.85 21.42
CA VAL A 131 5.35 -23.89 21.39
C VAL A 131 6.09 -23.94 20.05
N ALA A 132 6.24 -25.13 19.46
CA ALA A 132 6.82 -25.26 18.11
C ALA A 132 6.00 -24.53 17.04
N THR A 133 4.68 -24.40 17.20
CA THR A 133 3.84 -23.67 16.24
C THR A 133 4.11 -22.16 16.25
N GLU A 134 4.62 -21.62 17.36
CA GLU A 134 4.95 -20.21 17.53
C GLU A 134 6.40 -19.91 17.12
N VAL A 135 7.33 -20.83 17.43
CA VAL A 135 8.78 -20.56 17.34
C VAL A 135 9.43 -21.10 16.06
N LEU A 136 8.91 -22.19 15.49
CA LEU A 136 9.49 -22.82 14.29
C LEU A 136 8.73 -22.43 13.01
N THR A 137 9.42 -22.47 11.87
CA THR A 137 8.73 -22.45 10.56
C THR A 137 7.91 -23.73 10.38
N LYS A 138 6.88 -23.74 9.54
CA LYS A 138 6.09 -24.96 9.27
C LYS A 138 6.96 -26.12 8.76
N SER A 139 7.97 -25.84 7.95
CA SER A 139 8.91 -26.85 7.45
C SER A 139 9.68 -27.52 8.60
N GLN A 140 10.24 -26.72 9.50
CA GLN A 140 10.94 -27.22 10.69
C GLN A 140 9.97 -27.93 11.66
N GLY A 141 8.77 -27.39 11.86
CA GLY A 141 7.71 -28.00 12.65
C GLY A 141 7.27 -29.37 12.11
N ASN A 142 7.19 -29.53 10.79
CA ASN A 142 6.96 -30.84 10.17
C ASN A 142 8.08 -31.84 10.47
N ILE A 143 9.33 -31.40 10.42
CA ILE A 143 10.48 -32.25 10.73
C ILE A 143 10.49 -32.63 12.22
N LEU A 144 10.13 -31.70 13.11
CA LEU A 144 9.96 -31.99 14.55
C LEU A 144 8.87 -33.07 14.76
N ILE A 145 7.72 -32.92 14.11
CA ILE A 145 6.63 -33.91 14.19
C ILE A 145 7.09 -35.26 13.62
N GLN A 146 7.84 -35.27 12.51
CA GLN A 146 8.44 -36.49 11.96
C GLN A 146 9.38 -37.15 12.97
N PHE A 147 10.21 -36.38 13.67
CA PHE A 147 11.09 -36.90 14.71
C PHE A 147 10.30 -37.51 15.88
N ILE A 148 9.28 -36.79 16.39
CA ILE A 148 8.40 -37.27 17.46
C ILE A 148 7.70 -38.57 17.04
N LYS A 149 7.23 -38.65 15.80
CA LYS A 149 6.59 -39.84 15.22
C LYS A 149 7.58 -40.98 15.00
N TRP A 150 8.82 -40.68 14.60
CA TRP A 150 9.88 -41.65 14.42
C TRP A 150 10.24 -42.32 15.76
N LEU A 151 10.34 -41.54 16.84
CA LEU A 151 10.52 -42.06 18.20
C LEU A 151 9.34 -42.94 18.65
N LEU A 152 8.11 -42.50 18.38
CA LEU A 152 6.90 -43.26 18.67
C LEU A 152 6.89 -44.60 17.94
N ASN A 153 7.25 -44.62 16.66
CA ASN A 153 7.30 -45.82 15.83
C ASN A 153 8.40 -46.80 16.30
N LYS A 154 9.49 -46.30 16.88
CA LYS A 154 10.51 -47.14 17.54
C LYS A 154 10.04 -47.74 18.87
N GLY A 155 8.90 -47.29 19.41
CA GLY A 155 8.34 -47.79 20.67
C GLY A 155 9.13 -47.39 21.92
N VAL A 156 10.01 -46.39 21.83
CA VAL A 156 10.92 -45.98 22.92
C VAL A 156 10.32 -44.92 23.84
N THR A 157 9.17 -44.37 23.49
CA THR A 157 8.57 -43.21 24.16
C THR A 157 7.57 -43.61 25.23
N ARG A 158 7.28 -42.72 26.17
CA ARG A 158 6.13 -42.83 27.08
C ARG A 158 4.85 -42.31 26.43
N TYR A 159 4.92 -41.20 25.70
CA TYR A 159 3.79 -40.65 24.97
C TYR A 159 3.31 -41.59 23.85
N ARG A 160 2.01 -41.58 23.56
CA ARG A 160 1.32 -42.40 22.55
C ARG A 160 0.49 -41.58 21.58
N VAL A 161 0.68 -40.26 21.58
CA VAL A 161 0.05 -39.32 20.65
C VAL A 161 0.93 -39.03 19.43
N SER A 162 0.29 -38.72 18.31
CA SER A 162 0.93 -38.24 17.09
C SER A 162 0.24 -36.96 16.62
N PHE A 163 1.02 -36.07 16.02
CA PHE A 163 0.55 -34.76 15.57
C PHE A 163 0.71 -34.65 14.06
N GLU A 164 0.00 -33.71 13.47
CA GLU A 164 0.24 -33.27 12.10
C GLU A 164 0.22 -31.74 12.11
N MET A 165 1.22 -31.11 11.49
CA MET A 165 1.15 -29.66 11.29
C MET A 165 0.04 -29.41 10.27
N THR A 166 -1.08 -28.90 10.76
CA THR A 166 -2.12 -28.40 9.88
C THR A 166 -1.58 -27.20 9.10
N LYS A 167 -2.24 -26.83 8.01
CA LYS A 167 -2.01 -25.50 7.45
C LYS A 167 -2.35 -24.52 8.59
N ARG A 168 -1.42 -23.62 8.94
CA ARG A 168 -1.71 -22.46 9.82
C ARG A 168 -2.95 -21.69 9.37
N TYR A 169 -3.36 -21.90 8.11
CA TYR A 169 -4.58 -21.42 7.52
C TYR A 169 -5.67 -22.50 7.39
N THR A 170 -6.80 -22.34 8.09
CA THR A 170 -8.08 -22.95 7.72
C THR A 170 -8.51 -22.45 6.32
N ILE A 171 -9.44 -23.15 5.65
CA ILE A 171 -10.00 -22.69 4.35
C ILE A 171 -10.63 -21.28 4.45
N GLU A 172 -10.95 -20.84 5.67
CA GLU A 172 -11.41 -19.49 6.00
C GLU A 172 -10.32 -18.41 5.84
N SER A 173 -9.05 -18.70 6.11
CA SER A 173 -7.94 -17.75 5.96
C SER A 173 -7.27 -17.77 4.60
N ALA A 174 -7.48 -18.81 3.78
CA ALA A 174 -7.22 -18.73 2.33
C ALA A 174 -8.12 -17.70 1.62
N ASN A 175 -9.28 -17.38 2.21
CA ASN A 175 -10.18 -16.30 1.78
C ASN A 175 -10.17 -15.08 2.74
N GLY A 176 -9.28 -15.11 3.74
CA GLY A 176 -9.02 -14.02 4.66
C GLY A 176 -8.25 -12.89 3.97
N ALA A 177 -8.15 -11.76 4.64
CA ALA A 177 -7.19 -10.73 4.23
C ALA A 177 -5.76 -11.23 4.47
N TYR A 178 -4.81 -10.57 3.82
CA TYR A 178 -3.41 -10.60 4.23
C TYR A 178 -3.23 -10.00 5.61
N GLU A 179 -2.26 -10.55 6.35
CA GLU A 179 -1.77 -9.91 7.56
C GLU A 179 -1.28 -8.50 7.23
N LEU A 180 -1.51 -7.56 8.15
CA LEU A 180 -1.28 -6.15 7.87
C LEU A 180 0.19 -5.89 7.51
N ASP A 181 1.13 -6.50 8.23
CA ASP A 181 2.56 -6.33 7.98
C ASP A 181 2.97 -6.87 6.60
N GLU A 182 2.53 -8.08 6.21
CA GLU A 182 2.77 -8.63 4.86
C GLU A 182 2.19 -7.75 3.76
N TYR A 183 0.99 -7.21 4.00
CA TYR A 183 0.30 -6.33 3.05
C TYR A 183 1.02 -4.98 2.89
N LEU A 184 1.47 -4.39 3.99
CA LEU A 184 2.24 -3.14 4.01
C LEU A 184 3.64 -3.34 3.41
N GLU A 185 4.27 -4.50 3.64
CA GLU A 185 5.56 -4.86 3.07
C GLU A 185 5.50 -4.95 1.55
N LEU A 186 4.52 -5.68 1.02
CA LEU A 186 4.29 -5.74 -0.41
C LEU A 186 4.03 -4.35 -0.99
N MET A 187 3.22 -3.53 -0.32
CA MET A 187 2.95 -2.16 -0.76
C MET A 187 4.22 -1.30 -0.77
N TYR A 188 5.07 -1.41 0.24
CA TYR A 188 6.35 -0.71 0.29
C TYR A 188 7.21 -1.08 -0.92
N TYR A 189 7.36 -2.37 -1.24
CA TYR A 189 8.15 -2.81 -2.40
C TYR A 189 7.59 -2.32 -3.73
N LEU A 190 6.27 -2.29 -3.89
CA LEU A 190 5.64 -1.94 -5.17
C LEU A 190 5.54 -0.43 -5.42
N PHE A 191 5.56 0.40 -4.38
CA PHE A 191 5.27 1.84 -4.50
C PHE A 191 6.35 2.76 -3.94
N ASN A 192 7.22 2.35 -3.00
CA ASN A 192 8.21 3.26 -2.43
C ASN A 192 9.26 3.70 -3.46
N GLU A 193 9.39 5.01 -3.70
CA GLU A 193 10.29 5.56 -4.72
C GLU A 193 11.76 5.21 -4.46
N ASN A 194 12.19 5.26 -3.20
CA ASN A 194 13.58 4.94 -2.86
C ASN A 194 13.89 3.46 -3.08
N TYR A 195 12.96 2.57 -2.72
CA TYR A 195 13.10 1.15 -3.00
C TYR A 195 13.12 0.88 -4.52
N ILE A 196 12.22 1.50 -5.28
CA ILE A 196 12.14 1.38 -6.74
C ILE A 196 13.45 1.80 -7.40
N ILE A 197 13.99 2.96 -7.00
CA ILE A 197 15.25 3.51 -7.53
C ILE A 197 16.42 2.62 -7.13
N LYS A 198 16.53 2.27 -5.84
CA LYS A 198 17.62 1.44 -5.30
C LYS A 198 17.70 0.08 -5.98
N ASN A 199 16.55 -0.49 -6.36
CA ASN A 199 16.46 -1.81 -6.99
C ASN A 199 16.33 -1.77 -8.51
N ASP A 200 16.42 -0.58 -9.13
CA ASP A 200 16.34 -0.36 -10.57
C ASP A 200 15.12 -1.03 -11.23
N MET A 201 13.97 -0.96 -10.55
CA MET A 201 12.80 -1.78 -10.90
C MET A 201 12.21 -1.39 -12.25
N LEU A 202 12.23 -0.11 -12.63
CA LEU A 202 11.71 0.35 -13.92
C LEU A 202 12.57 -0.15 -15.10
N CYS A 203 13.89 -0.16 -14.96
CA CYS A 203 14.79 -0.77 -15.93
C CYS A 203 14.56 -2.28 -16.03
N LYS A 204 14.39 -2.99 -14.90
CA LYS A 204 14.02 -4.41 -14.89
C LYS A 204 12.68 -4.68 -15.60
N ALA A 205 11.69 -3.82 -15.38
CA ALA A 205 10.40 -3.89 -16.06
C ALA A 205 10.54 -3.65 -17.56
N ALA A 206 11.30 -2.63 -17.98
CA ALA A 206 11.56 -2.34 -19.39
C ALA A 206 12.27 -3.50 -20.11
N ASN A 207 13.17 -4.21 -19.41
CA ASN A 207 13.91 -5.34 -19.97
C ASN A 207 13.18 -6.70 -19.85
N SER A 208 12.08 -6.80 -19.09
CA SER A 208 11.39 -8.06 -18.84
C SER A 208 9.88 -7.90 -18.81
N LYS A 209 9.21 -8.44 -19.84
CA LYS A 209 7.75 -8.53 -19.90
C LYS A 209 7.15 -9.14 -18.63
N ASN A 210 7.74 -10.24 -18.15
CA ASN A 210 7.20 -10.93 -16.97
C ASN A 210 7.37 -10.10 -15.69
N TYR A 211 8.45 -9.33 -15.55
CA TYR A 211 8.63 -8.40 -14.43
C TYR A 211 7.56 -7.31 -14.47
N ALA A 212 7.41 -6.64 -15.62
CA ALA A 212 6.45 -5.57 -15.82
C ALA A 212 5.00 -6.03 -15.58
N ASP A 213 4.61 -7.15 -16.19
CA ASP A 213 3.26 -7.71 -16.05
C ASP A 213 2.96 -8.10 -14.59
N THR A 214 3.94 -8.61 -13.85
CA THR A 214 3.76 -8.98 -12.43
C THR A 214 3.59 -7.75 -11.57
N TRP A 215 4.46 -6.75 -11.74
CA TRP A 215 4.38 -5.51 -10.97
C TRP A 215 3.05 -4.79 -11.21
N LEU A 216 2.65 -4.62 -12.47
CA LEU A 216 1.36 -4.01 -12.81
C LEU A 216 0.20 -4.79 -12.20
N TYR A 217 0.20 -6.12 -12.33
CA TYR A 217 -0.88 -6.96 -11.79
C TYR A 217 -1.02 -6.86 -10.27
N LEU A 218 0.09 -6.90 -9.52
CA LEU A 218 0.08 -6.76 -8.06
C LEU A 218 -0.31 -5.34 -7.64
N GLY A 219 0.26 -4.32 -8.28
CA GLY A 219 0.03 -2.91 -7.94
C GLY A 219 -1.42 -2.46 -8.14
N LEU A 220 -2.12 -2.99 -9.14
CA LEU A 220 -3.52 -2.64 -9.41
C LEU A 220 -4.46 -2.94 -8.21
N HIS A 221 -4.16 -3.94 -7.39
CA HIS A 221 -4.98 -4.33 -6.24
C HIS A 221 -4.76 -3.46 -4.99
N PHE A 222 -3.78 -2.55 -5.03
CA PHE A 222 -3.56 -1.54 -3.99
C PHE A 222 -4.22 -0.20 -4.32
N ILE A 223 -4.57 0.05 -5.59
CA ILE A 223 -5.18 1.31 -6.02
C ILE A 223 -6.67 1.17 -6.33
N CYS A 224 -7.14 -0.02 -6.70
CA CYS A 224 -8.54 -0.27 -7.00
C CYS A 224 -9.00 -1.67 -6.59
N ALA A 225 -10.21 -1.78 -6.04
CA ALA A 225 -10.80 -3.06 -5.64
C ALA A 225 -11.47 -3.82 -6.82
N LEU A 226 -10.84 -3.80 -8.00
CA LEU A 226 -11.36 -4.49 -9.17
C LEU A 226 -11.06 -5.99 -9.10
N ARG A 227 -11.96 -6.83 -9.63
CA ARG A 227 -11.71 -8.27 -9.73
C ARG A 227 -10.75 -8.54 -10.88
N SER A 228 -9.99 -9.64 -10.81
CA SER A 228 -9.05 -10.01 -11.88
C SER A 228 -9.73 -10.10 -13.25
N THR A 229 -10.95 -10.63 -13.32
CA THR A 229 -11.74 -10.71 -14.57
C THR A 229 -12.17 -9.35 -15.11
N ASP A 230 -12.27 -8.33 -14.26
CA ASP A 230 -12.56 -6.97 -14.69
C ASP A 230 -11.26 -6.25 -15.12
N LEU A 231 -10.12 -6.55 -14.48
CA LEU A 231 -8.81 -6.03 -14.89
C LEU A 231 -8.39 -6.50 -16.28
N GLU A 232 -8.66 -7.76 -16.65
CA GLU A 232 -8.42 -8.28 -18.00
C GLU A 232 -9.21 -7.53 -19.09
N ARG A 233 -10.30 -6.86 -18.71
CA ARG A 233 -11.20 -6.14 -19.61
C ARG A 233 -10.87 -4.65 -19.74
N LEU A 234 -9.79 -4.16 -19.10
CA LEU A 234 -9.38 -2.75 -19.19
C LEU A 234 -8.99 -2.34 -20.62
N GLY A 235 -8.49 -3.29 -21.42
CA GLY A 235 -8.05 -3.08 -22.79
C GLY A 235 -6.61 -2.58 -22.90
N HIS A 236 -6.21 -2.23 -24.13
CA HIS A 236 -4.85 -1.80 -24.47
C HIS A 236 -4.75 -0.27 -24.51
N PRO A 237 -3.71 0.32 -23.90
CA PRO A 237 -3.47 1.74 -24.01
C PRO A 237 -2.93 2.08 -25.40
N LYS A 238 -3.00 3.37 -25.75
CA LYS A 238 -2.25 3.91 -26.88
C LYS A 238 -0.88 4.36 -26.39
N LEU A 239 0.17 3.89 -27.04
CA LEU A 239 1.53 4.37 -26.80
C LEU A 239 1.77 5.72 -27.50
N THR A 240 2.61 6.55 -26.89
CA THR A 240 3.05 7.84 -27.46
C THR A 240 4.25 7.72 -28.38
N ARG A 241 4.97 6.60 -28.32
CA ARG A 241 6.13 6.26 -29.15
C ARG A 241 5.98 4.83 -29.68
N GLU A 242 6.86 4.44 -30.61
CA GLU A 242 6.95 3.05 -31.03
C GLU A 242 7.36 2.14 -29.84
N PRO A 243 6.91 0.88 -29.78
CA PRO A 243 7.11 0.01 -28.62
C PRO A 243 8.56 -0.07 -28.10
N LEU A 244 9.53 -0.21 -29.00
CA LEU A 244 10.93 -0.32 -28.60
C LEU A 244 11.46 0.99 -28.00
N GLU A 245 11.08 2.12 -28.59
CA GLU A 245 11.47 3.46 -28.12
C GLU A 245 10.89 3.77 -26.73
N VAL A 246 9.70 3.22 -26.40
CA VAL A 246 9.14 3.32 -25.04
C VAL A 246 10.05 2.63 -24.03
N LEU A 247 10.49 1.40 -24.33
CA LEU A 247 11.34 0.62 -23.43
C LEU A 247 12.71 1.29 -23.26
N GLU A 248 13.32 1.74 -24.36
CA GLU A 248 14.60 2.48 -24.35
C GLU A 248 14.49 3.79 -23.55
N ALA A 249 13.42 4.56 -23.78
CA ALA A 249 13.22 5.83 -23.07
C ALA A 249 13.05 5.65 -21.55
N VAL A 250 12.42 4.56 -21.11
CA VAL A 250 12.30 4.23 -19.68
C VAL A 250 13.66 3.89 -19.08
N VAL A 251 14.46 3.08 -19.78
CA VAL A 251 15.81 2.70 -19.33
C VAL A 251 16.73 3.92 -19.26
N ASP A 252 16.67 4.79 -20.26
CA ASP A 252 17.50 5.99 -20.34
C ASP A 252 17.01 7.15 -19.44
N GLY A 253 15.88 6.97 -18.75
CA GLY A 253 15.27 8.01 -17.90
C GLY A 253 14.72 9.21 -18.68
N THR A 254 14.49 9.07 -19.99
CA THR A 254 13.91 10.11 -20.87
C THR A 254 12.40 9.98 -21.07
N TRP A 255 11.78 8.95 -20.51
CA TRP A 255 10.33 8.78 -20.45
C TRP A 255 9.70 9.79 -19.48
N SER A 256 8.93 10.73 -20.02
CA SER A 256 8.41 11.85 -19.23
C SER A 256 7.11 11.53 -18.49
N SER A 257 6.82 12.31 -17.45
CA SER A 257 5.55 12.21 -16.71
C SER A 257 4.33 12.49 -17.60
N SER A 258 4.45 13.39 -18.58
CA SER A 258 3.37 13.69 -19.53
C SER A 258 3.02 12.48 -20.41
N GLU A 259 4.02 11.68 -20.81
CA GLU A 259 3.82 10.46 -21.61
C GLU A 259 3.15 9.36 -20.80
N ALA A 260 3.59 9.14 -19.56
CA ALA A 260 2.94 8.21 -18.65
C ALA A 260 1.45 8.55 -18.45
N ARG A 261 1.13 9.82 -18.21
CA ARG A 261 -0.26 10.29 -18.05
C ARG A 261 -1.09 10.14 -19.33
N ARG A 262 -0.51 10.39 -20.51
CA ARG A 262 -1.17 10.17 -21.81
C ARG A 262 -1.54 8.71 -22.03
N THR A 263 -0.61 7.78 -21.74
CA THR A 263 -0.86 6.34 -21.83
C THR A 263 -2.03 5.94 -20.92
N LEU A 264 -2.02 6.38 -19.66
CA LEU A 264 -3.09 6.09 -18.71
C LEU A 264 -4.45 6.68 -19.16
N LEU A 265 -4.45 7.90 -19.68
CA LEU A 265 -5.65 8.56 -20.19
C LEU A 265 -6.34 7.73 -21.28
N SER A 266 -5.57 7.13 -22.17
CA SER A 266 -6.12 6.34 -23.28
C SER A 266 -6.99 5.17 -22.80
N ILE A 267 -6.63 4.55 -21.67
CA ILE A 267 -7.42 3.49 -21.01
C ILE A 267 -8.68 4.06 -20.39
N THR A 268 -8.55 5.09 -19.55
CA THR A 268 -9.70 5.67 -18.84
C THR A 268 -10.75 6.19 -19.82
N THR A 269 -10.32 6.83 -20.91
CA THR A 269 -11.20 7.32 -21.99
C THR A 269 -11.93 6.17 -22.67
N ARG A 270 -11.22 5.08 -23.01
CA ARG A 270 -11.83 3.88 -23.61
C ARG A 270 -12.93 3.30 -22.72
N LEU A 271 -12.67 3.19 -21.42
CA LEU A 271 -13.61 2.59 -20.47
C LEU A 271 -14.92 3.37 -20.38
N THR A 272 -14.85 4.70 -20.42
CA THR A 272 -16.05 5.53 -20.47
C THR A 272 -16.82 5.33 -21.77
N TYR A 273 -16.14 5.37 -22.93
CA TYR A 273 -16.85 5.17 -24.20
C TYR A 273 -17.57 3.82 -24.29
N LEU A 274 -16.98 2.78 -23.70
CA LEU A 274 -17.55 1.44 -23.72
C LEU A 274 -18.61 1.21 -22.65
N ASN A 275 -18.76 2.10 -21.66
CA ASN A 275 -19.70 1.99 -20.54
C ASN A 275 -19.70 0.58 -19.91
N LEU A 276 -18.50 0.00 -19.71
CA LEU A 276 -18.38 -1.40 -19.30
C LEU A 276 -19.00 -1.62 -17.92
N THR A 277 -19.85 -2.63 -17.77
CA THR A 277 -20.35 -3.06 -16.46
C THR A 277 -19.46 -4.17 -15.87
N PRO A 278 -19.40 -4.33 -14.53
CA PRO A 278 -18.67 -5.41 -13.89
C PRO A 278 -19.09 -6.79 -14.42
N ASN A 279 -18.13 -7.66 -14.70
CA ASN A 279 -18.36 -8.90 -15.44
C ASN A 279 -19.36 -9.83 -14.75
N LYS A 280 -19.33 -9.87 -13.40
CA LYS A 280 -20.23 -10.71 -12.59
C LYS A 280 -21.69 -10.28 -12.69
N THR A 281 -21.96 -9.00 -12.89
CA THR A 281 -23.31 -8.41 -12.88
C THR A 281 -23.71 -7.89 -14.27
N LYS A 282 -22.96 -8.21 -15.32
CA LYS A 282 -23.19 -7.67 -16.67
C LYS A 282 -24.58 -7.96 -17.25
N ASN A 283 -25.25 -9.02 -16.78
CA ASN A 283 -26.59 -9.42 -17.21
C ASN A 283 -27.72 -8.80 -16.37
N ALA A 284 -27.40 -8.04 -15.31
CA ALA A 284 -28.39 -7.37 -14.47
C ALA A 284 -28.70 -5.97 -15.01
N SER A 285 -29.94 -5.53 -14.83
CA SER A 285 -30.38 -4.18 -15.17
C SER A 285 -29.94 -3.17 -14.10
N ASN A 286 -29.75 -1.90 -14.50
CA ASN A 286 -29.36 -0.78 -13.62
C ASN A 286 -28.05 -0.96 -12.85
N VAL A 287 -27.07 -1.66 -13.45
CA VAL A 287 -25.75 -1.85 -12.86
C VAL A 287 -24.86 -0.66 -13.18
N ALA A 288 -24.25 -0.08 -12.14
CA ALA A 288 -23.27 0.99 -12.29
C ALA A 288 -22.06 0.54 -13.13
N GLN A 289 -21.50 1.47 -13.90
CA GLN A 289 -20.33 1.21 -14.74
C GLN A 289 -19.10 0.87 -13.89
N LEU A 290 -18.17 0.14 -14.50
CA LEU A 290 -16.87 -0.18 -13.97
C LEU A 290 -16.08 1.12 -13.81
N LYS A 291 -15.77 1.47 -12.56
CA LYS A 291 -14.95 2.64 -12.24
C LYS A 291 -13.50 2.22 -12.10
N PHE A 292 -12.68 2.58 -13.10
CA PHE A 292 -11.23 2.49 -13.01
C PHE A 292 -10.68 3.90 -12.79
N HIS A 293 -10.21 4.17 -11.58
CA HIS A 293 -9.63 5.45 -11.22
C HIS A 293 -8.25 5.21 -10.62
N VAL A 294 -7.24 5.85 -11.20
CA VAL A 294 -5.88 5.83 -10.68
C VAL A 294 -5.65 7.14 -9.92
N PRO A 295 -5.30 7.08 -8.63
CA PRO A 295 -4.99 8.25 -7.81
C PRO A 295 -3.89 9.09 -8.43
N GLU A 296 -3.98 10.41 -8.31
CA GLU A 296 -3.05 11.38 -8.89
C GLU A 296 -1.59 11.00 -8.63
N SER A 297 -1.31 10.69 -7.38
CA SER A 297 0.02 10.39 -6.89
C SER A 297 0.58 9.06 -7.40
N CYS A 298 -0.26 8.17 -7.95
CA CYS A 298 0.13 6.91 -8.59
C CYS A 298 0.12 6.97 -10.13
N GLN A 299 -0.37 8.06 -10.75
CA GLN A 299 -0.59 8.11 -12.21
C GLN A 299 0.68 7.90 -13.02
N VAL A 300 1.80 8.50 -12.62
CA VAL A 300 3.07 8.39 -13.36
C VAL A 300 3.56 6.94 -13.32
N LEU A 301 3.62 6.32 -12.14
CA LEU A 301 4.07 4.93 -12.02
C LEU A 301 3.16 3.96 -12.81
N ILE A 302 1.85 4.05 -12.61
CA ILE A 302 0.89 3.14 -13.26
C ILE A 302 0.82 3.39 -14.77
N GLY A 303 0.88 4.65 -15.21
CA GLY A 303 0.95 5.02 -16.63
C GLY A 303 2.21 4.49 -17.31
N THR A 304 3.36 4.57 -16.64
CA THR A 304 4.62 3.98 -17.11
C THR A 304 4.55 2.47 -17.18
N LEU A 305 4.02 1.79 -16.15
CA LEU A 305 3.86 0.33 -16.17
C LEU A 305 2.92 -0.14 -17.29
N LEU A 306 1.80 0.58 -17.52
CA LEU A 306 0.91 0.32 -18.64
C LEU A 306 1.63 0.47 -19.99
N ALA A 307 2.47 1.50 -20.14
CA ALA A 307 3.24 1.73 -21.36
C ALA A 307 4.25 0.60 -21.61
N ILE A 308 5.01 0.19 -20.58
CA ILE A 308 5.99 -0.90 -20.66
C ILE A 308 5.29 -2.24 -20.99
N CYS A 309 4.21 -2.57 -20.28
CA CYS A 309 3.45 -3.80 -20.54
C CYS A 309 2.91 -3.85 -21.97
N GLU A 310 2.38 -2.73 -22.47
CA GLU A 310 1.85 -2.62 -23.83
C GLU A 310 2.97 -2.70 -24.87
N ALA A 311 4.10 -2.04 -24.65
CA ALA A 311 5.26 -2.13 -25.54
C ALA A 311 5.75 -3.58 -25.68
N HIS A 312 5.93 -4.28 -24.55
CA HIS A 312 6.25 -5.71 -24.55
C HIS A 312 5.19 -6.57 -25.23
N PHE A 313 3.91 -6.21 -25.09
CA PHE A 313 2.80 -6.93 -25.73
C PHE A 313 2.82 -6.78 -27.25
N GLN A 314 3.03 -5.55 -27.76
CA GLN A 314 3.10 -5.27 -29.20
C GLN A 314 4.33 -5.92 -29.86
N LEU A 315 5.43 -6.06 -29.12
CA LEU A 315 6.65 -6.75 -29.59
C LEU A 315 6.56 -8.29 -29.52
N GLN A 316 5.51 -8.84 -28.89
CA GLN A 316 5.38 -10.29 -28.74
C GLN A 316 5.09 -10.99 -30.08
N ILE A 317 5.74 -12.13 -30.31
CA ILE A 317 5.51 -12.99 -31.49
C ILE A 317 5.00 -14.37 -31.02
N PRO A 318 3.82 -14.85 -31.47
CA PRO A 318 2.88 -14.16 -32.34
C PRO A 318 2.08 -13.08 -31.61
N TYR A 319 1.88 -11.95 -32.29
CA TYR A 319 1.02 -10.87 -31.81
C TYR A 319 -0.45 -11.27 -31.92
N ASN A 320 -1.21 -11.15 -30.83
CA ASN A 320 -2.65 -11.38 -30.82
C ASN A 320 -3.35 -10.30 -30.00
N ALA A 321 -3.96 -9.34 -30.69
CA ALA A 321 -4.66 -8.19 -30.11
C ALA A 321 -5.89 -8.54 -29.25
N GLU A 322 -6.39 -9.78 -29.31
CA GLU A 322 -7.53 -10.24 -28.49
C GLU A 322 -7.10 -10.67 -27.08
N ASN A 323 -5.80 -10.89 -26.85
CA ASN A 323 -5.30 -11.29 -25.54
C ASN A 323 -5.34 -10.10 -24.57
N PRO A 324 -5.73 -10.30 -23.31
CA PRO A 324 -5.75 -9.21 -22.33
C PRO A 324 -4.32 -8.72 -22.04
N LEU A 325 -4.16 -7.40 -21.97
CA LEU A 325 -2.91 -6.78 -21.54
C LEU A 325 -2.51 -7.22 -20.12
N ILE A 326 -3.46 -7.18 -19.19
CA ILE A 326 -3.22 -7.54 -17.79
C ILE A 326 -3.24 -9.06 -17.63
N ARG A 327 -2.08 -9.65 -17.36
CA ARG A 327 -1.93 -11.09 -17.11
C ARG A 327 -2.09 -11.39 -15.63
N GLN A 328 -2.87 -12.44 -15.31
CA GLN A 328 -3.01 -12.92 -13.94
C GLN A 328 -1.77 -13.71 -13.51
N ILE A 329 -0.91 -13.10 -12.69
CA ILE A 329 0.30 -13.73 -12.16
C ILE A 329 0.15 -13.90 -10.65
N LYS A 330 -0.09 -15.15 -10.22
CA LYS A 330 -0.50 -15.45 -8.84
C LYS A 330 0.45 -16.39 -8.10
N THR A 331 1.20 -17.22 -8.81
CA THR A 331 1.90 -18.33 -8.15
C THR A 331 3.23 -17.86 -7.57
N TYR A 332 3.58 -18.37 -6.40
CA TYR A 332 4.86 -18.13 -5.73
C TYR A 332 6.03 -18.28 -6.71
N GLU A 333 6.10 -19.40 -7.43
CA GLU A 333 7.21 -19.71 -8.32
C GLU A 333 7.37 -18.66 -9.42
N LYS A 334 6.25 -18.15 -9.95
CA LYS A 334 6.27 -17.09 -10.97
C LYS A 334 6.68 -15.77 -10.38
N ILE A 335 6.09 -15.37 -9.25
CA ILE A 335 6.40 -14.09 -8.62
C ILE A 335 7.87 -14.06 -8.19
N THR A 336 8.38 -15.12 -7.57
CA THR A 336 9.79 -15.27 -7.20
C THR A 336 10.70 -15.24 -8.43
N SER A 337 10.37 -16.01 -9.47
CA SER A 337 11.16 -16.03 -10.71
C SER A 337 11.18 -14.67 -11.43
N TYR A 338 10.11 -13.89 -11.31
CA TYR A 338 9.97 -12.65 -12.06
C TYR A 338 10.47 -11.43 -11.28
N MET A 339 10.19 -11.34 -9.98
CA MET A 339 10.48 -10.15 -9.16
C MET A 339 11.55 -10.38 -8.09
N GLY A 340 12.03 -11.61 -7.91
CA GLY A 340 13.08 -11.98 -6.96
C GLY A 340 12.53 -12.56 -5.65
N GLU A 341 13.43 -13.13 -4.84
CA GLU A 341 13.09 -13.83 -3.59
C GLU A 341 12.50 -12.89 -2.53
N GLU A 342 12.94 -11.62 -2.46
CA GLU A 342 12.45 -10.66 -1.45
C GLU A 342 10.92 -10.46 -1.55
N ILE A 343 10.40 -10.19 -2.76
CA ILE A 343 8.96 -10.07 -3.01
C ILE A 343 8.29 -11.45 -3.08
N GLY A 344 8.98 -12.44 -3.64
CA GLY A 344 8.48 -13.81 -3.77
C GLY A 344 8.15 -14.48 -2.44
N ASN A 345 9.00 -14.28 -1.42
CA ASN A 345 8.88 -14.92 -0.11
C ASN A 345 7.59 -14.52 0.64
N LEU A 346 7.00 -13.36 0.33
CA LEU A 346 5.67 -12.96 0.82
C LEU A 346 4.55 -13.92 0.38
N PHE A 347 4.83 -14.77 -0.61
CA PHE A 347 3.89 -15.76 -1.15
C PHE A 347 4.36 -17.21 -0.97
N LEU A 348 5.43 -17.45 -0.21
CA LEU A 348 5.99 -18.78 0.00
C LEU A 348 4.97 -19.74 0.63
N GLU A 349 4.19 -19.25 1.60
CA GLU A 349 3.17 -20.05 2.27
C GLU A 349 1.87 -20.17 1.46
N ARG A 350 1.58 -19.16 0.62
CA ARG A 350 0.40 -19.12 -0.24
C ARG A 350 0.59 -18.24 -1.47
N ASN A 351 0.09 -18.72 -2.61
CA ASN A 351 -0.03 -17.94 -3.83
C ASN A 351 -0.82 -16.64 -3.60
N PHE A 352 -0.52 -15.61 -4.41
CA PHE A 352 -1.24 -14.36 -4.41
C PHE A 352 -2.74 -14.56 -4.72
N SER A 353 -3.59 -14.03 -3.85
CA SER A 353 -5.03 -14.11 -3.91
C SER A 353 -5.59 -12.71 -4.14
N SER A 354 -6.15 -12.48 -5.33
CA SER A 354 -6.80 -11.20 -5.63
C SER A 354 -8.00 -10.93 -4.74
N ARG A 355 -8.66 -11.99 -4.25
CA ARG A 355 -9.76 -11.85 -3.28
C ARG A 355 -9.22 -11.37 -1.94
N SER A 356 -8.12 -11.95 -1.47
CA SER A 356 -7.48 -11.56 -0.20
C SER A 356 -6.89 -10.17 -0.29
N ALA A 357 -6.24 -9.81 -1.40
CA ALA A 357 -5.72 -8.46 -1.64
C ALA A 357 -6.85 -7.41 -1.67
N ASN A 358 -7.95 -7.69 -2.36
CA ASN A 358 -9.12 -6.80 -2.35
C ASN A 358 -9.76 -6.73 -0.96
N LYS A 359 -9.75 -7.83 -0.18
CA LYS A 359 -10.26 -7.83 1.19
C LYS A 359 -9.34 -7.04 2.12
N SER A 360 -8.02 -7.20 2.03
CA SER A 360 -7.03 -6.39 2.75
C SER A 360 -7.19 -4.92 2.41
N TYR A 361 -7.28 -4.59 1.12
CA TYR A 361 -7.56 -3.23 0.67
C TYR A 361 -8.82 -2.67 1.35
N LEU A 362 -9.95 -3.39 1.27
CA LEU A 362 -11.21 -2.95 1.89
C LEU A 362 -11.15 -2.93 3.42
N GLN A 363 -10.38 -3.80 4.06
CA GLN A 363 -10.20 -3.84 5.51
C GLN A 363 -9.29 -2.73 5.99
N SER A 364 -8.20 -2.41 5.31
CA SER A 364 -7.38 -1.23 5.63
C SER A 364 -8.18 0.05 5.44
N VAL A 365 -9.05 0.10 4.43
CA VAL A 365 -10.06 1.17 4.27
C VAL A 365 -11.01 1.22 5.47
N ALA A 366 -11.55 0.07 5.90
CA ALA A 366 -12.47 -0.02 7.03
C ALA A 366 -11.80 0.28 8.37
N MET A 367 -10.56 -0.16 8.62
CA MET A 367 -9.81 0.15 9.85
C MET A 367 -9.61 1.66 10.01
N LEU A 368 -9.35 2.37 8.91
CA LEU A 368 -9.32 3.83 8.91
C LEU A 368 -10.72 4.42 9.20
N ALA A 369 -11.79 3.75 8.78
CA ALA A 369 -13.15 4.25 8.98
C ALA A 369 -13.79 3.85 10.34
N ASP A 370 -13.41 2.73 10.94
CA ASP A 370 -14.07 2.13 12.12
C ASP A 370 -13.58 2.72 13.45
N ASP A 371 -12.39 3.34 13.50
CA ASP A 371 -11.94 4.20 14.62
C ASP A 371 -12.81 5.48 14.78
N VAL A 372 -13.91 5.59 14.02
CA VAL A 372 -14.84 6.72 13.99
C VAL A 372 -16.26 6.39 14.51
N LEU A 373 -16.58 5.16 14.95
CA LEU A 373 -17.97 4.80 15.26
C LEU A 373 -18.28 4.50 16.74
N GLU A 374 -18.53 5.55 17.52
CA GLU A 374 -19.70 5.56 18.43
C GLU A 374 -20.95 6.19 17.77
N GLU A 375 -20.84 6.88 16.63
CA GLU A 375 -22.02 7.28 15.83
C GLU A 375 -21.74 7.25 14.32
N LYS A 376 -22.68 6.66 13.56
CA LYS A 376 -22.70 6.44 12.10
C LYS A 376 -22.11 7.62 11.28
N SER A 377 -20.82 7.58 11.00
CA SER A 377 -20.18 8.45 10.01
C SER A 377 -20.02 7.70 8.67
N GLU A 378 -20.61 8.26 7.61
CA GLU A 378 -20.58 7.78 6.23
C GLU A 378 -19.26 8.17 5.52
N LEU A 379 -18.09 7.81 6.07
CA LEU A 379 -16.80 8.28 5.54
C LEU A 379 -15.83 7.12 5.25
N ASN A 380 -15.58 6.89 3.96
CA ASN A 380 -14.72 5.82 3.43
C ASN A 380 -13.34 6.38 3.02
N ILE A 381 -12.30 6.13 3.79
CA ILE A 381 -10.92 6.47 3.40
C ILE A 381 -10.35 5.35 2.53
N LYS A 382 -9.60 5.68 1.47
CA LYS A 382 -9.26 4.69 0.42
C LYS A 382 -7.81 4.21 0.48
N GLY A 383 -7.55 2.98 0.01
CA GLY A 383 -6.22 2.35 0.06
C GLY A 383 -5.09 3.03 -0.74
N TYR A 384 -5.40 4.01 -1.61
CA TYR A 384 -4.32 4.84 -2.17
C TYR A 384 -3.66 5.74 -1.11
N PHE A 385 -4.35 6.05 -0.01
CA PHE A 385 -3.76 6.80 1.10
C PHE A 385 -2.53 6.06 1.62
N LEU A 386 -2.64 4.73 1.73
CA LEU A 386 -1.54 3.83 2.08
C LEU A 386 -0.43 3.87 1.02
N ALA A 387 -0.77 3.80 -0.27
CA ALA A 387 0.21 3.89 -1.35
C ALA A 387 0.92 5.26 -1.41
N ALA A 388 0.23 6.35 -1.09
CA ALA A 388 0.78 7.70 -1.00
C ALA A 388 1.68 7.89 0.21
N LEU A 389 1.31 7.29 1.35
CA LEU A 389 2.19 7.18 2.51
C LEU A 389 3.47 6.44 2.11
N ALA A 390 3.37 5.22 1.57
CA ALA A 390 4.53 4.43 1.16
C ALA A 390 5.52 5.19 0.27
N ARG A 391 5.03 5.98 -0.70
CA ARG A 391 5.90 6.81 -1.56
C ARG A 391 6.64 7.93 -0.83
N SER A 392 6.03 8.50 0.19
CA SER A 392 6.59 9.64 0.93
C SER A 392 7.68 9.24 1.92
N HIS A 393 7.83 7.94 2.21
CA HIS A 393 8.81 7.45 3.18
C HIS A 393 10.22 7.30 2.58
N LYS A 394 11.19 7.89 3.28
CA LYS A 394 12.62 7.62 3.08
C LYS A 394 13.06 6.71 4.22
N GLY A 395 13.63 5.55 3.90
CA GLY A 395 14.06 4.60 4.92
C GLY A 395 14.00 3.16 4.45
N ASP A 396 14.21 2.23 5.37
CA ASP A 396 13.93 0.80 5.15
C ASP A 396 12.48 0.45 5.54
N PHE A 397 12.10 -0.81 5.32
CA PHE A 397 10.74 -1.27 5.60
C PHE A 397 10.39 -1.21 7.10
N ASN A 398 11.35 -1.42 8.01
CA ASN A 398 11.07 -1.43 9.44
C ASN A 398 10.67 -0.04 9.92
N GLU A 399 11.36 1.00 9.44
CA GLU A 399 10.99 2.40 9.73
C GLU A 399 9.62 2.75 9.13
N PHE A 400 9.35 2.30 7.90
CA PHE A 400 8.04 2.45 7.25
C PHE A 400 6.93 1.76 8.06
N ALA A 401 7.13 0.52 8.50
CA ALA A 401 6.15 -0.26 9.23
C ALA A 401 5.83 0.35 10.60
N GLN A 402 6.85 0.75 11.37
CA GLN A 402 6.67 1.38 12.69
C GLN A 402 5.89 2.70 12.58
N THR A 403 6.28 3.55 11.63
CA THR A 403 5.63 4.85 11.44
C THR A 403 4.25 4.69 10.83
N THR A 404 4.07 3.84 9.82
CA THR A 404 2.77 3.57 9.19
C THR A 404 1.79 2.96 10.19
N THR A 405 2.23 2.02 11.02
CA THR A 405 1.39 1.47 12.09
C THR A 405 0.95 2.56 13.07
N THR A 406 1.86 3.48 13.41
CA THR A 406 1.51 4.65 14.24
C THR A 406 0.52 5.56 13.52
N TYR A 407 0.70 5.86 12.23
CA TYR A 407 -0.24 6.65 11.44
C TYR A 407 -1.61 5.99 11.28
N LEU A 408 -1.65 4.67 11.12
CA LEU A 408 -2.89 3.91 11.01
C LEU A 408 -3.64 3.84 12.35
N LYS A 409 -2.92 3.82 13.48
CA LYS A 409 -3.48 3.84 14.84
C LYS A 409 -3.88 5.24 15.32
N ASP A 410 -3.11 6.27 14.96
CA ASP A 410 -3.36 7.67 15.31
C ASP A 410 -4.35 8.34 14.34
N ALA A 411 -4.80 7.61 13.31
CA ALA A 411 -5.88 8.00 12.43
C ALA A 411 -7.24 7.90 13.17
N GLN A 412 -7.36 8.49 14.36
CA GLN A 412 -8.66 8.84 14.97
C GLN A 412 -9.31 9.90 14.09
N LEU A 413 -9.95 9.45 13.01
CA LEU A 413 -10.52 10.26 11.94
C LEU A 413 -11.91 10.81 12.32
N GLY A 414 -12.24 10.76 13.61
CA GLY A 414 -13.51 11.22 14.18
C GLY A 414 -13.80 12.70 13.97
N GLN A 415 -12.79 13.51 13.61
CA GLN A 415 -12.99 14.80 12.97
C GLN A 415 -11.93 14.94 11.88
N LEU A 416 -12.21 14.38 10.72
CA LEU A 416 -11.38 14.57 9.52
C LEU A 416 -11.17 16.07 9.28
N LYS A 417 -9.93 16.51 9.48
CA LYS A 417 -9.60 17.92 9.33
C LYS A 417 -9.74 18.31 7.85
N PRO A 418 -10.14 19.54 7.54
CA PRO A 418 -10.32 19.98 6.15
C PRO A 418 -9.10 19.77 5.24
N GLU A 419 -7.90 19.74 5.81
CA GLU A 419 -6.64 19.45 5.10
C GLU A 419 -6.55 18.01 4.61
N MET A 420 -7.19 17.06 5.31
CA MET A 420 -7.31 15.67 4.86
C MET A 420 -8.29 15.57 3.70
N VAL A 421 -9.37 16.35 3.74
CA VAL A 421 -10.37 16.41 2.67
C VAL A 421 -9.79 17.03 1.41
N ALA A 422 -8.97 18.06 1.57
CA ALA A 422 -8.16 18.63 0.50
C ALA A 422 -7.29 17.58 -0.19
N LYS A 423 -6.54 16.79 0.59
CA LYS A 423 -5.71 15.70 0.07
C LYS A 423 -6.56 14.68 -0.71
N GLU A 424 -7.70 14.26 -0.17
CA GLU A 424 -8.62 13.32 -0.84
C GLU A 424 -9.15 13.85 -2.19
N LEU A 425 -9.49 15.14 -2.25
CA LEU A 425 -9.96 15.81 -3.45
C LEU A 425 -8.85 15.90 -4.50
N PHE A 426 -7.62 16.24 -4.09
CA PHE A 426 -6.47 16.32 -5.00
C PHE A 426 -6.09 14.96 -5.58
N GLU A 427 -6.13 13.92 -4.77
CA GLU A 427 -5.82 12.55 -5.18
C GLU A 427 -6.84 11.99 -6.18
N ARG A 428 -8.08 12.52 -6.16
CA ARG A 428 -9.11 12.26 -7.19
C ARG A 428 -9.01 13.16 -8.42
N GLY A 429 -8.07 14.09 -8.46
CA GLY A 429 -7.85 14.96 -9.61
C GLY A 429 -8.98 15.96 -9.84
N VAL A 430 -9.66 16.42 -8.79
CA VAL A 430 -10.75 17.39 -8.91
C VAL A 430 -10.18 18.77 -9.29
N LEU A 431 -10.73 19.40 -10.33
CA LEU A 431 -10.24 20.65 -10.94
C LEU A 431 -11.26 21.80 -10.94
N SER A 432 -12.35 21.68 -10.18
CA SER A 432 -13.31 22.78 -10.07
C SER A 432 -12.88 23.78 -9.00
N MET A 433 -13.25 25.05 -9.18
CA MET A 433 -13.11 26.07 -8.13
C MET A 433 -14.11 25.88 -6.99
N ILE A 434 -15.18 25.09 -7.21
CA ILE A 434 -16.22 24.82 -6.21
C ILE A 434 -15.63 24.14 -4.96
N PRO A 435 -14.94 22.99 -5.02
CA PRO A 435 -14.35 22.37 -3.82
C PRO A 435 -13.34 23.26 -3.12
N SER A 436 -12.51 23.99 -3.86
CA SER A 436 -11.57 24.97 -3.29
C SER A 436 -12.29 26.06 -2.49
N MET A 437 -13.41 26.55 -3.01
CA MET A 437 -14.28 27.51 -2.33
C MET A 437 -14.94 26.91 -1.09
N LEU A 438 -15.48 25.68 -1.17
CA LEU A 438 -16.08 24.99 -0.01
C LEU A 438 -15.05 24.77 1.11
N LEU A 439 -13.85 24.30 0.74
CA LEU A 439 -12.74 24.13 1.68
C LEU A 439 -12.29 25.47 2.24
N THR A 440 -12.23 26.53 1.45
CA THR A 440 -11.91 27.88 1.93
C THR A 440 -12.94 28.35 2.96
N ILE A 441 -14.23 28.06 2.76
CA ILE A 441 -15.30 28.40 3.71
C ILE A 441 -15.14 27.60 5.02
N VAL A 442 -14.99 26.27 4.93
CA VAL A 442 -14.86 25.40 6.12
C VAL A 442 -13.56 25.66 6.89
N THR A 443 -12.47 25.91 6.19
CA THR A 443 -11.14 26.20 6.77
C THR A 443 -10.95 27.66 7.17
N ARG A 444 -11.93 28.52 6.86
CA ARG A 444 -11.82 29.97 7.03
C ARG A 444 -10.56 30.55 6.36
N GLY A 445 -10.22 30.04 5.17
CA GLY A 445 -9.09 30.52 4.39
C GLY A 445 -7.75 29.80 4.57
N LYS A 446 -7.62 28.95 5.58
CA LYS A 446 -6.35 28.26 5.89
C LYS A 446 -5.90 27.35 4.75
N TYR A 447 -6.85 26.74 4.04
CA TYR A 447 -6.59 25.84 2.90
C TYR A 447 -5.76 26.48 1.77
N LYS A 448 -5.99 27.76 1.45
CA LYS A 448 -5.28 28.44 0.34
C LYS A 448 -3.81 28.73 0.62
N LYS A 449 -3.33 28.51 1.85
CA LYS A 449 -1.93 28.75 2.26
C LYS A 449 -1.05 27.49 2.15
N LEU A 450 -1.57 26.37 1.63
CA LEU A 450 -0.89 25.07 1.58
C LEU A 450 -0.28 24.78 0.20
N SER A 451 1.01 24.46 0.15
CA SER A 451 1.69 23.85 -1.00
C SER A 451 1.63 22.32 -0.94
N PRO A 452 1.82 21.60 -2.07
CA PRO A 452 1.94 20.15 -2.08
C PRO A 452 3.08 19.60 -1.19
N SER A 453 4.17 20.36 -0.98
CA SER A 453 5.25 19.99 -0.06
C SER A 453 4.94 20.29 1.42
N GLN A 454 4.09 21.29 1.69
CA GLN A 454 3.61 21.64 3.03
C GLN A 454 2.59 20.61 3.56
N GLN A 455 1.98 19.82 2.69
CA GLN A 455 1.13 18.68 3.07
C GLN A 455 1.88 17.63 3.90
N THR A 456 3.19 17.46 3.67
CA THR A 456 4.06 16.58 4.44
C THR A 456 4.58 17.23 5.74
N GLN A 457 4.61 18.56 5.81
CA GLN A 457 5.00 19.33 7.00
C GLN A 457 3.84 19.53 7.99
N MET A 458 2.59 19.46 7.54
CA MET A 458 1.37 19.66 8.34
C MET A 458 1.18 18.68 9.50
N ILE A 459 1.89 17.55 9.52
CA ILE A 459 1.85 16.59 10.64
C ILE A 459 2.55 17.16 11.89
N LYS A 460 3.40 18.20 11.77
CA LYS A 460 4.28 18.64 12.88
C LYS A 460 3.98 20.02 13.50
N SER A 461 3.10 20.88 12.99
CA SER A 461 2.98 22.23 13.59
C SER A 461 1.71 23.05 13.26
N LEU A 462 0.89 23.25 14.30
CA LEU A 462 0.34 24.53 14.82
C LEU A 462 -0.85 25.26 14.16
N ASP A 463 -1.94 25.33 14.96
CA ASP A 463 -2.53 26.50 15.64
C ASP A 463 -2.43 27.90 14.97
N LEU A 464 -3.58 28.55 14.69
CA LEU A 464 -3.64 29.91 14.11
C LEU A 464 -4.89 30.72 14.54
N THR A 465 -4.70 32.05 14.62
CA THR A 465 -5.47 33.04 15.42
C THR A 465 -6.65 33.74 14.71
N PRO A 466 -7.59 34.37 15.46
CA PRO A 466 -8.85 34.91 14.93
C PRO A 466 -8.78 36.11 13.96
N ILE A 467 -7.69 36.90 13.99
CA ILE A 467 -7.59 38.12 13.16
C ILE A 467 -7.24 37.82 11.69
N GLU A 468 -6.69 36.65 11.43
CA GLU A 468 -6.38 36.17 10.07
C GLU A 468 -7.62 35.58 9.37
N ILE A 469 -8.69 35.29 10.14
CA ILE A 469 -9.96 34.74 9.68
C ILE A 469 -10.77 35.79 8.90
N GLU A 470 -10.76 37.06 9.34
CA GLU A 470 -11.59 38.12 8.75
C GLU A 470 -11.06 38.62 7.40
N LYS A 471 -9.73 38.59 7.18
CA LYS A 471 -9.11 39.03 5.92
C LYS A 471 -9.28 38.07 4.74
N THR A 472 -9.73 36.83 4.98
CA THR A 472 -9.88 35.83 3.90
C THR A 472 -11.24 35.92 3.18
N LEU A 473 -12.22 36.60 3.79
CA LEU A 473 -13.56 36.82 3.22
C LEU A 473 -13.53 37.75 1.98
N GLU A 474 -12.50 38.58 1.85
CA GLU A 474 -12.36 39.59 0.80
C GLU A 474 -11.77 39.05 -0.53
N LEU A 475 -11.17 37.85 -0.56
CA LEU A 475 -10.37 37.34 -1.70
C LEU A 475 -11.12 36.42 -2.69
N SER A 476 -12.43 36.23 -2.57
CA SER A 476 -13.25 35.45 -3.52
C SER A 476 -13.85 36.29 -4.66
N ILE A 477 -13.08 37.22 -5.22
CA ILE A 477 -13.56 38.18 -6.24
C ILE A 477 -13.32 37.68 -7.69
N ARG A 478 -12.72 36.50 -7.90
CA ARG A 478 -12.49 35.88 -9.23
C ARG A 478 -13.31 34.60 -9.50
N ALA A 479 -14.41 34.38 -8.76
CA ALA A 479 -15.25 33.21 -8.98
C ALA A 479 -16.11 33.38 -10.24
N ASP A 480 -16.04 32.43 -11.18
CA ASP A 480 -16.94 32.37 -12.34
C ASP A 480 -18.41 32.17 -11.90
N SER A 481 -19.35 32.51 -12.78
CA SER A 481 -20.81 32.45 -12.57
C SER A 481 -21.30 31.11 -11.97
N ARG A 482 -20.65 30.00 -12.33
CA ARG A 482 -20.95 28.66 -11.84
C ARG A 482 -20.62 28.46 -10.36
N SER A 483 -19.49 29.01 -9.90
CA SER A 483 -19.12 28.96 -8.48
C SER A 483 -20.09 29.79 -7.63
N GLN A 484 -20.58 30.92 -8.16
CA GLN A 484 -21.63 31.72 -7.51
C GLN A 484 -22.96 30.96 -7.41
N GLN A 485 -23.34 30.21 -8.46
CA GLN A 485 -24.54 29.36 -8.42
C GLN A 485 -24.41 28.19 -7.45
N ALA A 486 -23.23 27.59 -7.31
CA ALA A 486 -22.98 26.56 -6.30
C ALA A 486 -23.17 27.13 -4.88
N LEU A 487 -22.63 28.31 -4.59
CA LEU A 487 -22.87 29.05 -3.35
C LEU A 487 -24.36 29.29 -3.11
N LYS A 488 -25.07 29.79 -4.12
CA LYS A 488 -26.52 30.02 -4.04
C LYS A 488 -27.27 28.73 -3.71
N THR A 489 -26.89 27.62 -4.35
CA THR A 489 -27.46 26.30 -4.09
C THR A 489 -27.27 25.91 -2.63
N LEU A 490 -26.09 26.13 -2.03
CA LEU A 490 -25.83 25.79 -0.63
C LEU A 490 -26.69 26.64 0.32
N VAL A 491 -26.82 27.93 0.03
CA VAL A 491 -27.68 28.85 0.80
C VAL A 491 -29.15 28.45 0.70
N GLU A 492 -29.65 28.17 -0.51
CA GLU A 492 -31.03 27.70 -0.74
C GLU A 492 -31.32 26.37 -0.02
N ASN A 493 -30.28 25.59 0.28
CA ASN A 493 -30.37 24.31 0.97
C ASN A 493 -30.06 24.38 2.48
N ASN A 494 -29.86 25.57 3.04
CA ASN A 494 -29.55 25.80 4.46
C ASN A 494 -28.39 24.95 4.99
N VAL A 495 -27.33 24.77 4.18
CA VAL A 495 -26.18 23.94 4.53
C VAL A 495 -25.29 24.66 5.55
N ASP A 496 -25.06 24.05 6.71
CA ASP A 496 -24.17 24.56 7.75
C ASP A 496 -22.69 24.14 7.54
N PRO A 497 -21.72 24.72 8.28
CA PRO A 497 -20.30 24.39 8.13
C PRO A 497 -19.92 22.92 8.36
N GLU A 498 -20.62 22.19 9.23
CA GLU A 498 -20.36 20.76 9.45
C GLU A 498 -20.87 19.94 8.27
N GLN A 499 -22.04 20.28 7.74
CA GLN A 499 -22.60 19.69 6.52
C GLN A 499 -21.75 20.01 5.28
N LEU A 500 -21.14 21.20 5.20
CA LEU A 500 -20.18 21.54 4.14
C LEU A 500 -18.97 20.60 4.14
N LEU A 501 -18.46 20.28 5.32
CA LEU A 501 -17.36 19.32 5.46
C LEU A 501 -17.81 17.92 4.99
N THR A 502 -19.00 17.47 5.39
CA THR A 502 -19.60 16.20 4.89
C THR A 502 -19.78 16.19 3.37
N ILE A 503 -20.16 17.30 2.74
CA ILE A 503 -20.26 17.41 1.29
C ILE A 503 -18.88 17.29 0.64
N CYS A 504 -17.90 18.05 1.13
CA CYS A 504 -16.51 17.95 0.67
C CYS A 504 -15.98 16.52 0.81
N HIS A 505 -16.36 15.82 1.87
CA HIS A 505 -16.05 14.43 2.05
C HIS A 505 -16.69 13.52 1.02
N ARG A 506 -17.98 13.65 0.74
CA ARG A 506 -18.64 12.82 -0.27
C ARG A 506 -18.04 13.01 -1.66
N ILE A 507 -17.67 14.25 -2.00
CA ILE A 507 -16.90 14.55 -3.22
C ILE A 507 -15.53 13.88 -3.12
N GLY A 508 -14.84 14.15 -2.02
CA GLY A 508 -13.57 13.58 -1.63
C GLY A 508 -13.57 12.07 -1.61
N ASN A 509 -14.70 11.36 -1.43
CA ASN A 509 -14.86 9.91 -1.41
C ASN A 509 -15.35 9.33 -2.74
N GLY A 510 -15.66 10.18 -3.72
CA GLY A 510 -16.19 9.76 -5.02
C GLY A 510 -17.65 9.28 -4.96
N GLU A 511 -18.37 9.67 -3.91
CA GLU A 511 -19.81 9.45 -3.70
C GLU A 511 -20.65 10.55 -4.36
N ALA A 512 -20.01 11.60 -4.89
CA ALA A 512 -20.62 12.63 -5.71
C ALA A 512 -20.88 12.17 -7.15
N PHE A 513 -21.76 11.17 -7.34
CA PHE A 513 -22.06 10.57 -8.64
C PHE A 513 -22.61 11.58 -9.65
N SER A 514 -22.09 11.60 -10.88
CA SER A 514 -22.68 12.37 -11.97
C SER A 514 -23.24 11.44 -13.06
N LYS A 515 -23.85 12.03 -14.09
CA LYS A 515 -24.33 11.27 -15.26
C LYS A 515 -23.18 10.74 -16.15
N GLN A 516 -21.95 11.17 -15.88
CA GLN A 516 -20.75 10.79 -16.63
C GLN A 516 -19.65 10.33 -15.66
N GLY A 517 -18.82 9.38 -16.06
CA GLY A 517 -17.78 8.82 -15.18
C GLY A 517 -16.69 9.82 -14.80
N GLU A 518 -16.45 10.82 -15.65
CA GLU A 518 -15.31 11.73 -15.57
C GLU A 518 -15.60 13.03 -14.83
N SER A 519 -16.84 13.30 -14.46
CA SER A 519 -17.17 14.45 -13.63
C SER A 519 -17.95 14.01 -12.40
N MET A 520 -17.90 14.85 -11.37
CA MET A 520 -18.66 14.67 -10.13
C MET A 520 -19.84 15.64 -10.10
N CYS A 521 -20.79 15.43 -9.18
CA CYS A 521 -21.99 16.26 -9.07
C CYS A 521 -22.19 16.79 -7.65
N LEU A 522 -22.32 18.11 -7.51
CA LEU A 522 -22.58 18.79 -6.24
C LEU A 522 -23.94 18.35 -5.63
N LEU A 523 -24.99 18.20 -6.44
CA LEU A 523 -26.30 17.75 -5.95
C LEU A 523 -26.25 16.32 -5.39
N SER A 524 -25.49 15.43 -6.04
CA SER A 524 -25.33 14.07 -5.55
C SER A 524 -24.52 14.04 -4.25
N ALA A 525 -23.52 14.91 -4.11
CA ALA A 525 -22.81 15.08 -2.84
C ALA A 525 -23.75 15.59 -1.72
N LEU A 526 -24.71 16.44 -2.07
CA LEU A 526 -25.81 16.87 -1.19
C LEU A 526 -26.86 15.78 -0.94
N GLY A 527 -26.75 14.58 -1.54
CA GLY A 527 -27.75 13.51 -1.43
C GLY A 527 -29.04 13.78 -2.21
N LYS A 528 -29.01 14.65 -3.21
CA LYS A 528 -30.17 15.06 -4.01
C LYS A 528 -30.18 14.44 -5.40
N LEU A 529 -31.39 14.26 -5.93
CA LEU A 529 -31.60 13.79 -7.30
C LEU A 529 -31.31 14.90 -8.32
N CYS A 530 -30.88 14.49 -9.51
CA CYS A 530 -30.64 15.42 -10.61
C CYS A 530 -31.99 15.97 -11.13
N PRO A 531 -32.14 17.30 -11.29
CA PRO A 531 -33.38 17.89 -11.79
C PRO A 531 -33.50 17.88 -13.33
N TYR A 532 -32.47 17.41 -14.04
CA TYR A 532 -32.38 17.48 -15.52
C TYR A 532 -32.46 16.09 -16.14
N ASP A 533 -33.61 15.42 -16.08
CA ASP A 533 -33.76 14.03 -16.52
C ASP A 533 -33.44 13.82 -18.01
N ASP A 534 -33.69 14.83 -18.84
CA ASP A 534 -33.49 14.87 -20.29
C ASP A 534 -32.02 15.02 -20.73
N ARG A 535 -31.14 15.52 -19.85
CA ARG A 535 -29.71 15.64 -20.16
C ARG A 535 -28.99 14.30 -20.07
N GLN A 536 -28.23 13.97 -21.11
CA GLN A 536 -27.37 12.78 -21.17
C GLN A 536 -25.98 13.03 -20.55
N HIS A 537 -25.53 14.28 -20.45
CA HIS A 537 -24.19 14.64 -19.97
C HIS A 537 -24.20 15.79 -18.96
N CYS A 538 -23.14 15.86 -18.14
CA CYS A 538 -22.94 16.87 -17.10
C CYS A 538 -22.14 18.09 -17.56
N VAL A 539 -21.42 18.00 -18.69
CA VAL A 539 -20.65 19.13 -19.26
C VAL A 539 -21.49 20.39 -19.38
N GLY A 540 -21.03 21.49 -18.76
CA GLY A 540 -21.69 22.79 -18.77
C GLY A 540 -22.92 22.88 -17.86
N CYS A 541 -23.10 21.91 -16.95
CA CYS A 541 -24.07 21.99 -15.87
C CYS A 541 -23.51 22.81 -14.70
N GLN A 542 -24.36 23.64 -14.08
CA GLN A 542 -23.98 24.45 -12.93
C GLN A 542 -23.59 23.64 -11.68
N TYR A 543 -24.04 22.39 -11.59
CA TYR A 543 -23.74 21.49 -10.48
C TYR A 543 -22.60 20.51 -10.76
N GLU A 544 -22.03 20.55 -11.96
CA GLU A 544 -20.90 19.69 -12.30
C GLU A 544 -19.68 20.08 -11.45
N LEU A 545 -18.86 19.10 -11.11
CA LEU A 545 -17.56 19.26 -10.47
C LEU A 545 -16.54 18.62 -11.42
N GLN A 546 -15.77 19.47 -12.09
CA GLN A 546 -14.81 19.05 -13.10
C GLN A 546 -13.62 18.32 -12.47
N THR A 547 -13.03 17.40 -13.24
CA THR A 547 -11.81 16.66 -12.89
C THR A 547 -10.78 16.75 -14.02
N LYS A 548 -9.55 16.29 -13.79
CA LYS A 548 -8.51 16.13 -14.84
C LYS A 548 -9.01 15.32 -16.03
N SER A 549 -9.84 14.30 -15.82
CA SER A 549 -10.46 13.54 -16.90
C SER A 549 -11.48 14.37 -17.68
N THR A 550 -12.26 15.23 -17.00
CA THR A 550 -13.16 16.18 -17.68
C THR A 550 -12.39 17.14 -18.59
N LEU A 551 -11.17 17.53 -18.22
CA LEU A 551 -10.35 18.49 -19.00
C LEU A 551 -10.10 17.94 -20.39
N LEU A 552 -9.67 16.67 -20.42
CA LEU A 552 -9.24 15.96 -21.60
C LEU A 552 -10.43 15.68 -22.52
N LEU A 553 -11.61 15.37 -21.95
CA LEU A 553 -12.86 15.30 -22.71
C LEU A 553 -13.25 16.64 -23.33
N LEU A 554 -13.16 17.73 -22.58
CA LEU A 554 -13.50 19.07 -23.06
C LEU A 554 -12.58 19.52 -24.18
N ILE A 555 -11.30 19.19 -24.13
CA ILE A 555 -10.33 19.44 -25.21
C ILE A 555 -10.73 18.66 -26.46
N GLY A 556 -11.05 17.37 -26.31
CA GLY A 556 -11.54 16.55 -27.43
C GLY A 556 -12.80 17.11 -28.08
N GLU A 557 -13.77 17.52 -27.28
CA GLU A 557 -15.02 18.13 -27.76
C GLU A 557 -14.80 19.52 -28.38
N PHE A 558 -13.90 20.32 -27.81
CA PHE A 558 -13.47 21.58 -28.40
C PHE A 558 -12.92 21.37 -29.81
N ASN A 559 -12.02 20.40 -29.98
CA ASN A 559 -11.42 20.08 -31.28
C ASN A 559 -12.45 19.56 -32.28
N ARG A 560 -13.35 18.68 -31.84
CA ARG A 560 -14.46 18.17 -32.67
C ARG A 560 -15.35 19.31 -33.17
N LEU A 561 -15.79 20.19 -32.27
CA LEU A 561 -16.67 21.31 -32.59
C LEU A 561 -15.96 22.38 -33.40
N ASN A 562 -14.67 22.63 -33.18
CA ASN A 562 -13.88 23.57 -33.97
C ASN A 562 -13.70 23.06 -35.42
N LYS A 563 -13.39 21.77 -35.60
CA LYS A 563 -13.36 21.12 -36.92
C LYS A 563 -14.74 21.16 -37.60
N GLN A 564 -15.82 20.97 -36.85
CA GLN A 564 -17.18 21.07 -37.38
C GLN A 564 -17.51 22.52 -37.79
N TYR A 565 -17.17 23.50 -36.96
CA TYR A 565 -17.36 24.93 -37.24
C TYR A 565 -16.72 25.34 -38.57
N GLN A 566 -15.50 24.89 -38.84
CA GLN A 566 -14.79 25.15 -40.10
C GLN A 566 -15.47 24.54 -41.33
N LYS A 567 -16.16 23.40 -41.17
CA LYS A 567 -16.82 22.67 -42.27
C LYS A 567 -18.25 23.15 -42.55
N LEU A 568 -18.92 23.76 -41.57
CA LEU A 568 -20.29 24.22 -41.70
C LEU A 568 -20.39 25.39 -42.69
N LYS A 569 -21.40 25.38 -43.55
CA LYS A 569 -21.70 26.46 -44.51
C LYS A 569 -22.87 27.36 -44.07
N ASN A 570 -23.76 26.83 -43.24
CA ASN A 570 -24.92 27.54 -42.73
C ASN A 570 -24.55 28.46 -41.54
N GLU A 571 -24.91 29.73 -41.62
CA GLU A 571 -24.60 30.73 -40.59
C GLU A 571 -25.33 30.47 -39.26
N LEU A 572 -26.56 29.95 -39.28
CA LEU A 572 -27.30 29.61 -38.05
C LEU A 572 -26.63 28.47 -37.29
N GLU A 573 -26.19 27.44 -38.00
CA GLU A 573 -25.47 26.31 -37.40
C GLU A 573 -24.08 26.71 -36.90
N ARG A 574 -23.36 27.55 -37.66
CA ARG A 574 -22.11 28.16 -37.19
C ARG A 574 -22.33 28.98 -35.93
N GLY A 575 -23.39 29.81 -35.89
CA GLY A 575 -23.75 30.62 -34.73
C GLY A 575 -24.01 29.75 -33.50
N LYS A 576 -24.72 28.63 -33.66
CA LYS A 576 -24.96 27.65 -32.59
C LYS A 576 -23.66 27.02 -32.08
N VAL A 577 -22.80 26.52 -32.98
CA VAL A 577 -21.52 25.91 -32.59
C VAL A 577 -20.60 26.93 -31.92
N ARG A 578 -20.54 28.16 -32.46
CA ARG A 578 -19.78 29.26 -31.86
C ARG A 578 -20.28 29.60 -30.46
N ALA A 579 -21.59 29.67 -30.26
CA ALA A 579 -22.17 29.93 -28.95
C ALA A 579 -21.82 28.82 -27.93
N ILE A 580 -21.82 27.56 -28.35
CA ILE A 580 -21.38 26.44 -27.48
C ILE A 580 -19.91 26.58 -27.13
N LEU A 581 -19.04 26.83 -28.12
CA LEU A 581 -17.61 27.01 -27.90
C LEU A 581 -17.30 28.19 -26.97
N GLU A 582 -17.89 29.36 -27.22
CA GLU A 582 -17.61 30.59 -26.49
C GLU A 582 -18.30 30.66 -25.11
N LYS A 583 -19.53 30.14 -24.98
CA LYS A 583 -20.32 30.30 -23.74
C LYS A 583 -20.32 29.08 -22.82
N GLN A 584 -19.89 27.91 -23.31
CA GLN A 584 -19.89 26.68 -22.50
C GLN A 584 -18.48 26.08 -22.37
N ILE A 585 -17.80 25.81 -23.49
CA ILE A 585 -16.55 25.05 -23.46
C ILE A 585 -15.35 25.90 -23.04
N LYS A 586 -15.12 27.06 -23.67
CA LYS A 586 -13.97 27.93 -23.34
C LYS A 586 -13.96 28.35 -21.86
N PRO A 587 -15.07 28.82 -21.25
CA PRO A 587 -15.08 29.16 -19.83
C PRO A 587 -14.69 27.98 -18.93
N CYS A 588 -15.22 26.78 -19.24
CA CYS A 588 -14.86 25.56 -18.50
C CYS A 588 -13.36 25.24 -18.60
N LEU A 589 -12.76 25.33 -19.80
CA LEU A 589 -11.33 25.09 -19.98
C LEU A 589 -10.48 26.11 -19.23
N THR A 590 -10.86 27.39 -19.27
CA THR A 590 -10.16 28.45 -18.52
C THR A 590 -10.21 28.22 -17.01
N GLU A 591 -11.38 27.88 -16.46
CA GLU A 591 -11.53 27.54 -15.04
C GLU A 591 -10.58 26.40 -14.65
N MET A 592 -10.55 25.34 -15.45
CA MET A 592 -9.78 24.14 -15.15
C MET A 592 -8.27 24.34 -15.26
N LEU A 593 -7.80 25.12 -16.23
CA LEU A 593 -6.38 25.47 -16.36
C LEU A 593 -5.93 26.38 -15.21
N GLN A 594 -6.77 27.32 -14.80
CA GLN A 594 -6.51 28.15 -13.63
C GLN A 594 -6.44 27.29 -12.37
N ALA A 595 -7.39 26.37 -12.16
CA ALA A 595 -7.39 25.46 -11.03
C ALA A 595 -6.16 24.52 -11.04
N LEU A 596 -5.71 24.06 -12.22
CA LEU A 596 -4.49 23.26 -12.35
C LEU A 596 -3.24 24.00 -11.87
N SER A 597 -3.03 25.24 -12.35
CA SER A 597 -1.90 26.07 -11.90
C SER A 597 -1.98 26.35 -10.40
N GLU A 598 -3.15 26.77 -9.91
CA GLU A 598 -3.33 27.15 -8.51
C GLU A 598 -3.16 25.97 -7.53
N GLN A 599 -3.57 24.75 -7.91
CA GLN A 599 -3.61 23.60 -7.01
C GLN A 599 -2.41 22.65 -7.14
N TYR A 600 -1.90 22.45 -8.36
CA TYR A 600 -0.86 21.46 -8.66
C TYR A 600 0.47 22.09 -9.11
N GLY A 601 0.49 23.42 -9.32
CA GLY A 601 1.67 24.18 -9.71
C GLY A 601 1.96 24.18 -11.22
N GLU A 602 2.85 25.09 -11.61
CA GLU A 602 3.16 25.39 -13.02
C GLU A 602 3.76 24.21 -13.80
N ALA A 603 4.52 23.32 -13.15
CA ALA A 603 5.08 22.14 -13.82
C ALA A 603 3.98 21.18 -14.31
N VAL A 604 2.96 20.96 -13.49
CA VAL A 604 1.81 20.11 -13.85
C VAL A 604 0.96 20.81 -14.91
N LEU A 605 0.77 22.13 -14.82
CA LEU A 605 0.10 22.88 -15.89
C LEU A 605 0.84 22.70 -17.23
N SER A 606 2.18 22.85 -17.24
CA SER A 606 3.00 22.67 -18.44
C SER A 606 2.81 21.28 -19.06
N ASP A 607 2.80 20.22 -18.25
CA ASP A 607 2.54 18.86 -18.74
C ASP A 607 1.18 18.77 -19.46
N TYR A 608 0.14 19.38 -18.88
CA TYR A 608 -1.20 19.39 -19.47
C TYR A 608 -1.31 20.30 -20.69
N GLU A 609 -0.61 21.43 -20.72
CA GLU A 609 -0.52 22.30 -21.89
C GLU A 609 0.13 21.60 -23.07
N ASP A 610 1.16 20.78 -22.84
CA ASP A 610 1.81 20.01 -23.89
C ASP A 610 0.88 18.91 -24.43
N ILE A 611 0.15 18.23 -23.54
CA ILE A 611 -0.94 17.32 -23.93
C ILE A 611 -2.01 18.05 -24.75
N ILE A 612 -2.40 19.27 -24.35
CA ILE A 612 -3.38 20.09 -25.08
C ILE A 612 -2.88 20.45 -26.47
N LYS A 613 -1.64 20.94 -26.59
CA LYS A 613 -1.06 21.39 -27.86
C LYS A 613 -1.06 20.24 -28.87
N GLU A 614 -0.63 19.05 -28.46
CA GLU A 614 -0.62 17.87 -29.33
C GLU A 614 -2.03 17.35 -29.68
N LEU A 615 -3.01 17.44 -28.76
CA LEU A 615 -4.38 17.03 -29.07
C LEU A 615 -5.10 18.00 -30.01
N VAL A 616 -4.68 19.27 -30.03
CA VAL A 616 -5.23 20.36 -30.87
C VAL A 616 -4.60 20.39 -32.27
N SER A 617 -3.34 19.97 -32.42
CA SER A 617 -2.73 19.69 -33.73
C SER A 617 -3.42 18.54 -34.45
#